data_AF-M4Z7Y4-F1
#
_entry.id   AF-M4Z7Y4-F1
#
_cell.length_a   1.000
_cell.length_b   1.000
_cell.length_c   1.000
_cell.angle_alpha   90.00
_cell.angle_beta   90.00
_cell.angle_gamma   90.00
#
_symmetry.space_group_name_H-M   'P 1'
#
loop_
_entity.id
_entity.type
_entity.pdbx_description
1 polymer ?
#
loop_
_entity_poly.entity_id
_entity_poly.type
_entity_poly.pdbx_seq_one_letter_code
_entity_poly.pdbx_strand_id
1 'polypeptide(L)' 'MIGGLLLLAIGLLWVGQGTGVVAWPRTSFMINQLQWAGYGVGMGALGLVMIWQGTC' A
#
# COMPACT_ATOMS: atom_id res chain seq x y z
N MET A 1 10.06 3.26 13.21
CA MET A 1 8.89 4.14 12.93
C MET A 1 8.81 4.63 11.49
N ILE A 2 9.78 5.39 10.97
CA ILE A 2 9.70 5.98 9.61
C ILE A 2 9.54 4.90 8.51
N GLY A 3 10.27 3.78 8.61
CA GLY A 3 10.14 2.68 7.65
C GLY A 3 8.75 2.03 7.62
N GLY A 4 8.09 1.90 8.77
CA GLY A 4 6.73 1.37 8.86
C GLY A 4 5.69 2.32 8.26
N LEU A 5 5.85 3.63 8.48
CA LEU A 5 5.03 4.67 7.84
C LEU A 5 5.18 4.68 6.32
N LEU A 6 6.40 4.51 5.81
CA LEU A 6 6.64 4.42 4.37
C LEU A 6 5.99 3.16 3.77
N LEU A 7 6.13 2.00 4.42
CA LEU A 7 5.49 0.76 3.99
C LEU A 7 3.95 0.88 3.99
N LEU A 8 3.39 1.51 5.02
CA LEU A 8 1.96 1.80 5.10
C LEU A 8 1.49 2.68 3.94
N ALA A 9 2.20 3.78 3.67
CA ALA A 9 1.85 4.73 2.62
C ALA A 9 1.95 4.08 1.23
N ILE A 10 2.99 3.29 0.97
CA ILE A 10 3.17 2.55 -0.29
C ILE A 10 2.07 1.50 -0.44
N GLY A 11 1.77 0.75 0.63
CA GLY A 11 0.68 -0.24 0.64
C GLY A 11 -0.67 0.38 0.30
N LEU A 12 -1.01 1.51 0.94
CA LEU A 12 -2.24 2.26 0.64
C LEU A 12 -2.29 2.79 -0.78
N LEU A 13 -1.16 3.27 -1.33
CA LEU A 13 -1.08 3.69 -2.74
C LEU A 13 -1.34 2.52 -3.69
N TRP A 14 -0.79 1.34 -3.43
CA TRP A 14 -1.04 0.15 -4.23
C TRP A 14 -2.48 -0.35 -4.11
N VAL A 15 -3.09 -0.27 -2.93
CA VAL A 15 -4.53 -0.53 -2.75
C VAL A 15 -5.35 0.45 -3.57
N GLY A 16 -5.04 1.75 -3.49
CA GLY A 16 -5.72 2.79 -4.26
C GLY A 16 -5.60 2.56 -5.77
N GLN A 17 -4.42 2.19 -6.25
CA GLN A 17 -4.19 1.88 -7.66
C GLN A 17 -4.95 0.61 -8.09
N GLY A 18 -4.83 -0.48 -7.34
CA GLY A 18 -5.48 -1.75 -7.67
C GLY A 18 -7.01 -1.70 -7.61
N THR A 19 -7.57 -0.83 -6.76
CA THR A 19 -9.02 -0.57 -6.67
C THR A 19 -9.51 0.48 -7.67
N GLY A 20 -8.61 1.15 -8.40
CA GLY A 20 -8.95 2.21 -9.33
C GLY A 20 -9.31 3.56 -8.68
N VAL A 21 -9.27 3.65 -7.34
CA VAL A 21 -9.51 4.91 -6.59
C VAL A 21 -8.38 5.91 -6.85
N VAL A 22 -7.15 5.42 -6.97
CA VAL A 22 -5.95 6.23 -7.26
C VAL A 22 -5.43 5.85 -8.65
N ALA A 23 -5.95 6.51 -9.68
CA ALA A 23 -5.56 6.25 -11.08
C ALA A 23 -4.38 7.13 -11.53
N TRP A 24 -3.29 7.17 -10.74
CA TRP A 24 -2.09 7.95 -11.05
C TRP A 24 -0.83 7.11 -10.88
N PRO A 25 0.09 7.05 -11.86
CA PRO A 25 0.02 7.62 -13.20
C PRO A 25 -1.00 6.88 -14.09
N ARG A 26 -1.76 7.59 -14.93
CA ARG A 26 -2.84 7.00 -15.77
C ARG A 26 -2.40 5.89 -16.73
N THR A 27 -1.11 5.82 -17.05
CA THR A 27 -0.49 4.78 -17.90
C THR A 27 0.03 3.59 -17.09
N SER A 28 -0.17 3.57 -15.77
CA SER A 28 0.32 2.50 -14.92
C SER A 28 -0.45 1.21 -15.17
N PHE A 29 0.29 0.13 -15.44
CA PHE A 29 -0.24 -1.23 -15.59
C PHE A 29 -0.99 -1.76 -14.34
N MET A 30 -0.84 -1.07 -13.20
CA MET A 30 -1.37 -1.48 -11.90
C MET A 30 -2.80 -1.00 -11.65
N ILE A 31 -3.29 -0.03 -12.43
CA ILE A 31 -4.60 0.60 -12.19
C ILE A 31 -5.72 -0.39 -12.54
N ASN A 32 -6.70 -0.51 -11.65
CA ASN A 32 -7.88 -1.37 -11.82
C ASN A 32 -7.55 -2.88 -11.88
N GLN A 33 -6.44 -3.28 -11.25
CA GLN A 33 -6.06 -4.68 -11.07
C GLN A 33 -6.09 -5.08 -9.59
N LEU A 34 -7.06 -5.93 -9.24
CA LEU A 34 -7.23 -6.44 -7.87
C LEU A 34 -6.00 -7.15 -7.30
N GLN A 35 -5.13 -7.69 -8.15
CA GLN A 35 -3.86 -8.31 -7.75
C GLN A 35 -2.98 -7.33 -6.98
N TRP A 36 -2.87 -6.09 -7.48
CA TRP A 36 -2.11 -5.00 -6.83
C TRP A 36 -2.79 -4.52 -5.55
N ALA A 37 -4.13 -4.55 -5.50
CA ALA A 37 -4.84 -4.28 -4.26
C ALA A 37 -4.50 -5.31 -3.17
N GLY A 38 -4.42 -6.60 -3.53
CA GLY A 38 -3.99 -7.66 -2.61
C GLY A 38 -2.56 -7.46 -2.09
N TYR A 39 -1.61 -7.15 -2.98
CA TYR A 39 -0.23 -6.85 -2.60
C TYR A 39 -0.13 -5.60 -1.70
N GLY A 40 -0.89 -4.55 -2.02
CA GLY A 40 -0.95 -3.32 -1.22
C GLY A 40 -1.47 -3.54 0.20
N VAL A 41 -2.52 -4.37 0.36
CA VAL A 41 -3.03 -4.75 1.68
C VAL A 41 -1.96 -5.49 2.49
N GLY A 42 -1.24 -6.43 1.88
CA GLY A 42 -0.14 -7.15 2.53
C GLY A 42 1.00 -6.25 2.99
N MET A 43 1.46 -5.34 2.12
CA MET A 43 2.50 -4.37 2.47
C MET A 43 2.05 -3.37 3.53
N GLY A 44 0.80 -2.89 3.43
CA GLY A 44 0.22 -1.97 4.42
C GLY A 44 0.10 -2.62 5.80
N ALA A 45 -0.32 -3.89 5.86
CA ALA A 45 -0.39 -4.66 7.10
C ALA A 45 0.99 -4.86 7.73
N LEU A 46 2.02 -5.18 6.93
CA LEU A 46 3.41 -5.25 7.39
C LEU A 46 3.90 -3.91 7.95
N GLY A 47 3.58 -2.81 7.27
CA GLY A 47 3.86 -1.45 7.75
C GLY A 47 3.22 -1.17 9.11
N LEU A 48 1.95 -1.53 9.31
CA LEU A 48 1.25 -1.42 10.60
C LEU A 48 1.93 -2.23 11.70
N VAL A 49 2.29 -3.48 11.43
CA VAL A 49 2.97 -4.35 12.39
C VAL A 49 4.32 -3.76 12.80
N MET A 50 5.10 -3.25 11.85
CA MET A 50 6.37 -2.58 12.14
C MET A 50 6.21 -1.28 12.92
N ILE A 51 5.15 -0.50 12.65
CA ILE A 51 4.83 0.70 13.45
C ILE A 51 4.52 0.26 14.88
N TRP A 52 3.61 -0.70 15.04
CA TRP A 52 3.18 -1.21 16.34
C TRP A 52 4.36 -1.70 17.17
N GLN A 53 5.22 -2.56 16.62
CA GLN A 53 6.41 -3.04 17.32
C GLN A 53 7.41 -1.94 17.70
N GLY A 54 7.47 -0.84 16.94
CA GLY A 54 8.32 0.31 17.28
C GLY A 54 7.69 1.31 18.27
N THR A 55 6.42 1.13 18.64
CA THR A 55 5.69 1.92 19.66
C THR A 55 5.63 1.23 21.03
N CYS A 56 5.89 -0.08 21.08
CA CYS A 56 5.99 -0.87 22.31
C CYS A 56 7.42 -0.82 22.85
#